data_AF-A0A9E1X5D5-F1
#
_entry.id   AF-A0A9E1X5D5-F1
#
_cell.length_a   1.000
_cell.length_b   1.000
_cell.length_c   1.000
_cell.angle_alpha   90.00
_cell.angle_beta   90.00
_cell.angle_gamma   90.00
#
_symmetry.space_group_name_H-M   'P 1'
#
loop_
_entity.id
_entity.type
_entity.pdbx_description
1 polymer ?
#
loop_
_entity_poly.entity_id
_entity_poly.type
_entity_poly.pdbx_seq_one_letter_code
_entity_poly.pdbx_strand_id
1 'polypeptide(L)'
;GWSLTRRGQPLTQIHNEADLLVAEVLDAGILRGLSPSMTAAVVSCLTYRKRGPGDPSTVRLAAPFPDCFDRLTELAGVVAAAEVEAGLKPADLPDPGFAHCIHAWAGGAELGDVLDDDLPAGEFVRNVRLVADLLRQVAATAGPEVAAAALEAQEGIDRGVIAMSSGTVDSEANPEPSA
;
A
#
# COMPACT_ATOMS: atom_id res chain seq x y z
N GLY A 1 -39.07 4.34 2.66
CA GLY A 1 -38.08 3.93 1.66
C GLY A 1 -36.70 4.14 2.25
N TRP A 2 -35.77 3.23 2.02
CA TRP A 2 -34.39 3.38 2.47
C TRP A 2 -33.68 4.44 1.64
N SER A 3 -32.91 5.32 2.29
CA SER A 3 -32.09 6.34 1.61
C SER A 3 -30.63 6.15 1.98
N LEU A 4 -29.77 6.08 0.97
CA LEU A 4 -28.33 5.97 1.14
C LEU A 4 -27.77 7.23 1.80
N THR A 5 -26.96 7.08 2.84
CA THR A 5 -26.31 8.22 3.49
C THR A 5 -25.21 8.78 2.60
N ARG A 6 -24.81 10.03 2.81
CA ARG A 6 -23.67 10.65 2.10
C ARG A 6 -22.37 9.83 2.23
N ARG A 7 -22.25 9.04 3.32
CA ARG A 7 -21.15 8.09 3.58
C ARG A 7 -21.23 6.81 2.74
N GLY A 8 -22.43 6.36 2.39
CA GLY A 8 -22.63 5.12 1.62
C GLY A 8 -22.52 5.31 0.10
N GLN A 9 -22.44 6.55 -0.39
CA GLN A 9 -22.41 6.85 -1.82
C GLN A 9 -21.15 6.31 -2.53
N PRO A 10 -19.94 6.42 -1.95
CA PRO A 10 -18.72 5.80 -2.52
C PRO A 10 -18.75 4.27 -2.53
N LEU A 11 -19.45 3.65 -1.57
CA LEU A 11 -19.54 2.19 -1.40
C LEU A 11 -20.43 1.50 -2.44
N THR A 12 -21.11 2.26 -3.32
CA THR A 12 -21.98 1.69 -4.37
C THR A 12 -21.22 1.19 -5.60
N GLN A 13 -19.89 1.36 -5.64
CA GLN A 13 -19.06 1.08 -6.80
C GLN A 13 -18.00 -0.01 -6.54
N ILE A 14 -17.89 -0.55 -5.31
CA ILE A 14 -16.74 -1.38 -4.95
C ILE A 14 -17.18 -2.62 -4.17
N HIS A 15 -16.69 -3.77 -4.63
CA HIS A 15 -16.86 -5.07 -4.00
C HIS A 15 -15.48 -5.57 -3.53
N ASN A 16 -14.91 -4.99 -2.47
CA ASN A 16 -13.73 -5.55 -1.83
C ASN A 16 -13.75 -5.43 -0.30
N GLU A 17 -13.17 -6.43 0.38
CA GLU A 17 -13.13 -6.56 1.86
C GLU A 17 -12.36 -5.41 2.56
N ALA A 18 -11.67 -4.53 1.81
CA ALA A 18 -10.87 -3.42 2.34
C ALA A 18 -11.53 -2.03 2.20
N ASP A 19 -12.68 -1.92 1.53
CA ASP A 19 -13.25 -0.63 1.14
C ASP A 19 -13.75 0.19 2.33
N LEU A 20 -14.34 -0.48 3.33
CA LEU A 20 -14.80 0.16 4.55
C LEU A 20 -13.63 0.75 5.36
N LEU A 21 -12.57 -0.05 5.58
CA LEU A 21 -11.40 0.42 6.30
C LEU A 21 -10.73 1.60 5.59
N VAL A 22 -10.61 1.57 4.27
CA VAL A 22 -10.07 2.70 3.49
C VAL A 22 -10.93 3.96 3.68
N ALA A 23 -12.25 3.84 3.63
CA ALA A 23 -13.15 4.97 3.85
C ALA A 23 -12.99 5.57 5.25
N GLU A 24 -12.92 4.73 6.28
CA GLU A 24 -12.72 5.16 7.67
C GLU A 24 -11.33 5.80 7.88
N VAL A 25 -10.28 5.29 7.23
CA VAL A 25 -8.92 5.87 7.27
C VAL A 25 -8.91 7.31 6.72
N LEU A 26 -9.67 7.55 5.64
CA LEU A 26 -9.81 8.88 5.05
C LEU A 26 -10.62 9.82 5.96
N ASP A 27 -11.70 9.35 6.57
CA ASP A 27 -12.54 10.15 7.48
C ASP A 27 -11.75 10.51 8.75
N ALA A 28 -11.01 9.56 9.32
CA ALA A 28 -10.12 9.74 10.46
C ALA A 28 -8.91 10.66 10.16
N GLY A 29 -8.70 11.02 8.88
CA GLY A 29 -7.66 11.94 8.46
C GLY A 29 -6.25 11.43 8.72
N ILE A 30 -6.04 10.10 8.75
CA ILE A 30 -4.73 9.49 9.01
C ILE A 30 -3.71 9.88 7.93
N LEU A 31 -4.17 10.09 6.69
CA LEU A 31 -3.31 10.45 5.55
C LEU A 31 -3.05 11.96 5.40
N ARG A 32 -3.64 12.83 6.23
CA ARG A 32 -3.48 14.29 6.07
C ARG A 32 -2.08 14.75 6.47
N GLY A 33 -1.53 15.71 5.72
CA GLY A 33 -0.20 16.26 5.96
C GLY A 33 0.98 15.31 5.69
N LEU A 34 0.73 14.11 5.18
CA LEU A 34 1.79 13.15 4.84
C LEU A 34 2.44 13.52 3.51
N SER A 35 3.75 13.26 3.40
CA SER A 35 4.43 13.31 2.10
C SER A 35 3.88 12.22 1.17
N PRO A 36 4.09 12.32 -0.16
CA PRO A 36 3.74 11.27 -1.09
C PRO A 36 4.35 9.90 -0.71
N SER A 37 5.65 9.85 -0.39
CA SER A 37 6.32 8.62 0.03
C SER A 37 5.73 8.02 1.31
N MET A 38 5.38 8.87 2.28
CA MET A 38 4.77 8.43 3.54
C MET A 38 3.32 7.98 3.34
N THR A 39 2.60 8.61 2.42
CA THR A 39 1.26 8.18 1.99
C THR A 39 1.33 6.77 1.40
N ALA A 40 2.27 6.50 0.48
CA ALA A 40 2.49 5.15 -0.05
C ALA A 40 2.81 4.13 1.05
N ALA A 41 3.64 4.51 2.02
CA ALA A 41 4.00 3.66 3.15
C ALA A 41 2.77 3.23 3.96
N VAL A 42 1.93 4.18 4.38
CA VAL A 42 0.72 3.89 5.18
C VAL A 42 -0.29 3.10 4.36
N VAL A 43 -0.51 3.46 3.09
CA VAL A 43 -1.43 2.76 2.19
C VAL A 43 -0.99 1.30 1.96
N SER A 44 0.32 1.04 1.89
CA SER A 44 0.83 -0.32 1.72
C SER A 44 0.43 -1.27 2.83
N CYS A 45 0.22 -0.77 4.06
CA CYS A 45 -0.20 -1.59 5.19
C CYS A 45 -1.59 -2.20 5.00
N LEU A 46 -2.43 -1.57 4.19
CA LEU A 46 -3.77 -2.06 3.88
C LEU A 46 -3.76 -3.19 2.85
N THR A 47 -2.73 -3.25 1.99
CA THR A 47 -2.62 -4.21 0.89
C THR A 47 -1.63 -5.34 1.13
N TYR A 48 -0.56 -5.08 1.89
CA TYR A 48 0.52 -6.04 2.10
C TYR A 48 0.10 -7.10 3.10
N ARG A 49 0.46 -8.35 2.84
CA ARG A 49 0.27 -9.45 3.77
C ARG A 49 1.53 -10.29 3.76
N LYS A 50 2.18 -10.42 4.91
CA LYS A 50 3.28 -11.36 5.07
C LYS A 50 2.80 -12.78 4.74
N ARG A 51 3.59 -13.50 3.95
CA ARG A 51 3.31 -14.89 3.56
C ARG A 51 4.21 -15.85 4.34
N GLY A 52 3.64 -16.99 4.73
CA GLY A 52 4.38 -18.06 5.39
C GLY A 52 4.54 -17.86 6.90
N PRO A 53 5.15 -18.85 7.58
CA PRO A 53 5.40 -18.80 9.01
C PRO A 53 6.50 -17.78 9.35
N GLY A 54 6.40 -17.13 10.51
CA GLY A 54 7.41 -16.21 11.02
C GLY A 54 6.83 -15.20 11.99
N ASP A 55 7.70 -14.36 12.56
CA ASP A 55 7.27 -13.29 13.44
C ASP A 55 6.44 -12.23 12.68
N PRO A 56 5.51 -11.54 13.34
CA PRO A 56 4.82 -10.39 12.76
C PRO A 56 5.81 -9.36 12.22
N SER A 57 5.41 -8.68 11.15
CA SER A 57 6.19 -7.56 10.62
C SER A 57 6.34 -6.46 11.69
N THR A 58 7.52 -5.84 11.74
CA THR A 58 7.82 -4.77 12.68
C THR A 58 7.91 -3.42 11.97
N VAL A 59 7.64 -2.35 12.71
CA VAL A 59 7.77 -0.99 12.19
C VAL A 59 9.26 -0.63 12.04
N ARG A 60 9.66 -0.27 10.82
CA ARG A 60 11.05 0.11 10.48
C ARG A 60 11.23 1.58 10.12
N LEU A 61 10.13 2.30 9.87
CA LEU A 61 10.16 3.72 9.52
C LEU A 61 10.12 4.60 10.77
N ALA A 62 10.84 5.72 10.69
CA ALA A 62 10.80 6.77 11.71
C ALA A 62 9.51 7.59 11.62
N ALA A 63 9.37 8.57 12.51
CA ALA A 63 8.24 9.49 12.54
C ALA A 63 8.00 10.15 11.16
N PRO A 64 6.73 10.40 10.78
CA PRO A 64 5.51 10.16 11.58
C PRO A 64 4.92 8.73 11.48
N PHE A 65 5.62 7.77 10.86
CA PHE A 65 5.02 6.47 10.53
C PHE A 65 4.50 5.66 11.74
N PRO A 66 5.23 5.52 12.88
CA PRO A 66 4.75 4.74 14.01
C PRO A 66 3.38 5.22 14.52
N ASP A 67 3.21 6.53 14.70
CA ASP A 67 1.94 7.12 15.17
C ASP A 67 0.80 6.90 14.16
N CYS A 68 1.10 7.00 12.85
CA CYS A 68 0.12 6.70 11.80
C CYS A 68 -0.28 5.22 11.83
N PHE A 69 0.67 4.31 12.01
CA PHE A 69 0.43 2.88 12.03
C PHE A 69 -0.34 2.42 13.27
N ASP A 70 -0.08 3.02 14.43
CA ASP A 70 -0.83 2.76 15.66
C ASP A 70 -2.30 3.17 15.49
N ARG A 71 -2.55 4.38 14.97
CA ARG A 71 -3.91 4.87 14.66
C ARG A 71 -4.61 4.00 13.63
N LEU A 72 -3.88 3.51 12.63
CA LEU A 72 -4.40 2.62 11.60
C LEU A 72 -4.83 1.27 12.20
N THR A 73 -4.01 0.71 13.08
CA THR A 73 -4.28 -0.56 13.76
C THR A 73 -5.46 -0.45 14.73
N GLU A 74 -5.55 0.65 15.49
CA GLU A 74 -6.68 0.92 16.37
C GLU A 74 -7.99 1.01 15.57
N LEU A 75 -7.99 1.78 14.47
CA LEU A 75 -9.15 1.93 13.61
C LEU A 75 -9.55 0.60 12.96
N ALA A 76 -8.59 -0.19 12.50
CA ALA A 76 -8.86 -1.53 11.95
C ALA A 76 -9.52 -2.45 13.00
N GLY A 77 -9.11 -2.37 14.27
CA GLY A 77 -9.76 -3.10 15.36
C GLY A 77 -11.21 -2.68 15.59
N VAL A 78 -11.50 -1.38 15.54
CA VAL A 78 -12.88 -0.85 15.65
C VAL A 78 -13.74 -1.32 14.48
N VAL A 79 -13.23 -1.23 13.25
CA VAL A 79 -13.94 -1.68 12.05
C VAL A 79 -14.20 -3.18 12.12
N ALA A 80 -13.18 -3.98 12.47
CA ALA A 80 -13.32 -5.43 12.60
C ALA A 80 -14.38 -5.82 13.63
N ALA A 81 -14.45 -5.14 14.77
CA ALA A 81 -15.48 -5.38 15.78
C ALA A 81 -16.88 -5.10 15.23
N ALA A 82 -17.06 -3.97 14.52
CA ALA A 82 -18.34 -3.62 13.89
C ALA A 82 -18.74 -4.62 12.79
N GLU A 83 -17.78 -5.12 12.01
CA GLU A 83 -18.01 -6.15 11.00
C GLU A 83 -18.48 -7.46 11.64
N VAL A 84 -17.87 -7.91 12.75
CA VAL A 84 -18.32 -9.10 13.50
C VAL A 84 -19.74 -8.91 14.02
N GLU A 85 -20.05 -7.76 14.62
CA GLU A 85 -21.39 -7.46 15.13
C GLU A 85 -22.45 -7.46 14.01
N ALA A 86 -22.07 -7.05 12.80
CA ALA A 86 -22.90 -7.11 11.60
C ALA A 86 -22.94 -8.49 10.92
N GLY A 87 -22.23 -9.49 11.44
CA GLY A 87 -22.15 -10.84 10.86
C GLY A 87 -21.29 -10.95 9.60
N LEU A 88 -20.39 -9.99 9.37
CA LEU A 88 -19.43 -9.96 8.26
C LEU A 88 -18.11 -10.62 8.69
N LYS A 89 -17.34 -11.08 7.70
CA LYS A 89 -15.96 -11.51 7.92
C LYS A 89 -15.08 -10.26 8.01
N PRO A 90 -14.33 -10.06 9.12
CA PRO A 90 -13.48 -8.89 9.25
C PRO A 90 -12.34 -8.86 8.23
N ALA A 91 -11.95 -7.64 7.86
CA ALA A 91 -10.72 -7.43 7.11
C ALA A 91 -9.48 -7.89 7.91
N ASP A 92 -8.45 -8.35 7.20
CA ASP A 92 -7.15 -8.60 7.81
C ASP A 92 -6.57 -7.32 8.41
N LEU A 93 -5.82 -7.47 9.50
CA LEU A 93 -5.14 -6.35 10.16
C LEU A 93 -4.08 -5.71 9.24
N PRO A 94 -3.83 -4.40 9.41
CA PRO A 94 -2.75 -3.70 8.71
C PRO A 94 -1.37 -4.32 8.98
N ASP A 95 -0.53 -4.42 7.95
CA ASP A 95 0.80 -5.04 8.04
C ASP A 95 1.91 -4.04 7.62
N PRO A 96 2.86 -3.67 8.50
CA PRO A 96 3.88 -2.66 8.20
C PRO A 96 5.05 -3.20 7.36
N GLY A 97 5.08 -4.50 7.02
CA GLY A 97 6.26 -5.17 6.47
C GLY A 97 6.80 -4.56 5.18
N PHE A 98 5.92 -4.04 4.32
CA PHE A 98 6.31 -3.44 3.03
C PHE A 98 6.49 -1.91 3.08
N ALA A 99 6.11 -1.27 4.19
CA ALA A 99 6.05 0.18 4.29
C ALA A 99 7.42 0.85 4.07
N HIS A 100 8.49 0.27 4.61
CA HIS A 100 9.83 0.81 4.47
C HIS A 100 10.36 0.73 3.02
N CYS A 101 10.16 -0.42 2.35
CA CYS A 101 10.53 -0.61 0.94
C CYS A 101 9.82 0.39 0.04
N ILE A 102 8.49 0.48 0.16
CA ILE A 102 7.69 1.34 -0.73
C ILE A 102 7.95 2.83 -0.45
N HIS A 103 8.24 3.19 0.80
CA HIS A 103 8.62 4.55 1.16
C HIS A 103 9.92 4.97 0.46
N ALA A 104 10.96 4.14 0.55
CA ALA A 104 12.25 4.39 -0.10
C ALA A 104 12.10 4.43 -1.63
N TRP A 105 11.33 3.50 -2.19
CA TRP A 105 11.05 3.43 -3.63
C TRP A 105 10.32 4.68 -4.14
N ALA A 106 9.22 5.07 -3.49
CA ALA A 106 8.51 6.31 -3.80
C ALA A 106 9.42 7.54 -3.66
N GLY A 107 10.37 7.50 -2.73
CA GLY A 107 11.32 8.57 -2.44
C GLY A 107 12.51 8.68 -3.40
N GLY A 108 12.69 7.76 -4.36
CA GLY A 108 13.80 7.88 -5.33
C GLY A 108 14.76 6.71 -5.40
N ALA A 109 14.75 5.81 -4.41
CA ALA A 109 15.79 4.79 -4.29
C ALA A 109 15.82 3.82 -5.48
N GLU A 110 17.01 3.28 -5.75
CA GLU A 110 17.20 2.24 -6.77
C GLU A 110 16.61 0.91 -6.30
N LEU A 111 16.25 0.04 -7.24
CA LEU A 111 15.63 -1.24 -6.91
C LEU A 111 16.52 -2.07 -5.96
N GLY A 112 17.82 -2.14 -6.27
CA GLY A 112 18.76 -2.94 -5.49
C GLY A 112 18.85 -2.52 -4.03
N ASP A 113 18.54 -1.26 -3.72
CA ASP A 113 18.58 -0.72 -2.36
C ASP A 113 17.28 -0.97 -1.58
N VAL A 114 16.17 -1.25 -2.27
CA VAL A 114 14.84 -1.44 -1.65
C VAL A 114 14.39 -2.90 -1.62
N LEU A 115 15.04 -3.78 -2.37
CA LEU A 115 14.83 -5.22 -2.26
C LEU A 115 15.41 -5.72 -0.94
N ASP A 116 14.55 -6.31 -0.12
CA ASP A 116 14.95 -7.03 1.09
C ASP A 116 15.29 -8.48 0.71
N ASP A 117 16.22 -9.11 1.44
CA ASP A 117 16.60 -10.51 1.19
C ASP A 117 15.39 -11.45 1.34
N ASP A 118 14.44 -11.07 2.22
CA ASP A 118 13.19 -11.77 2.46
C ASP A 118 12.06 -11.42 1.48
N LEU A 119 12.28 -10.48 0.53
CA LEU A 119 11.29 -10.03 -0.44
C LEU A 119 11.77 -10.23 -1.88
N PRO A 120 11.38 -11.33 -2.54
CA PRO A 120 11.73 -11.58 -3.94
C PRO A 120 11.24 -10.46 -4.86
N ALA A 121 12.00 -10.14 -5.91
CA ALA A 121 11.66 -9.08 -6.87
C ALA A 121 10.26 -9.20 -7.49
N GLY A 122 9.79 -10.44 -7.75
CA GLY A 122 8.44 -10.67 -8.24
C GLY A 122 7.34 -10.31 -7.23
N GLU A 123 7.62 -10.51 -5.93
CA GLU A 123 6.71 -10.13 -4.85
C GLU A 123 6.72 -8.61 -4.64
N PHE A 124 7.90 -7.98 -4.72
CA PHE A 124 8.03 -6.52 -4.73
C PHE A 124 7.13 -5.89 -5.81
N VAL A 125 7.28 -6.30 -7.07
CA VAL A 125 6.47 -5.76 -8.20
C VAL A 125 4.98 -5.96 -7.96
N ARG A 126 4.58 -7.13 -7.46
CA ARG A 126 3.17 -7.41 -7.14
C ARG A 126 2.67 -6.43 -6.09
N ASN A 127 3.41 -6.21 -5.00
CA ASN A 127 2.99 -5.31 -3.94
C ASN A 127 2.97 -3.84 -4.41
N VAL A 128 3.93 -3.40 -5.22
CA VAL A 128 3.91 -2.05 -5.83
C VAL A 128 2.63 -1.83 -6.62
N ARG A 129 2.21 -2.80 -7.45
CA ARG A 129 0.95 -2.70 -8.23
C ARG A 129 -0.28 -2.59 -7.33
N LEU A 130 -0.35 -3.40 -6.27
CA LEU A 130 -1.45 -3.32 -5.31
C LEU A 130 -1.51 -1.95 -4.62
N VAL A 131 -0.35 -1.39 -4.24
CA VAL A 131 -0.27 -0.05 -3.64
C VAL A 131 -0.68 1.02 -4.66
N ALA A 132 -0.20 0.96 -5.90
CA ALA A 132 -0.56 1.91 -6.95
C ALA A 132 -2.08 1.90 -7.23
N ASP A 133 -2.68 0.72 -7.28
CA ASP A 133 -4.12 0.55 -7.47
C ASP A 133 -4.91 1.19 -6.33
N LEU A 134 -4.50 0.96 -5.08
CA LEU A 134 -5.16 1.55 -3.91
C LEU A 134 -4.94 3.07 -3.81
N LEU A 135 -3.74 3.57 -4.16
CA LEU A 135 -3.48 5.02 -4.23
C LEU A 135 -4.40 5.72 -5.23
N ARG A 136 -4.68 5.11 -6.39
CA ARG A 136 -5.65 5.65 -7.35
C ARG A 136 -7.07 5.72 -6.78
N GLN A 137 -7.49 4.71 -6.03
CA GLN A 137 -8.81 4.70 -5.38
C GLN A 137 -8.90 5.74 -4.25
N VAL A 138 -7.83 5.87 -3.46
CA VAL A 138 -7.68 6.93 -2.45
C VAL A 138 -7.80 8.30 -3.12
N ALA A 139 -7.07 8.54 -4.20
CA ALA A 139 -7.12 9.82 -4.93
C ALA A 139 -8.51 10.15 -5.47
N ALA A 140 -9.26 9.14 -5.95
CA ALA A 140 -10.62 9.33 -6.44
C ALA A 140 -11.64 9.68 -5.34
N THR A 141 -11.34 9.36 -4.08
CA THR A 141 -12.30 9.44 -2.96
C THR A 141 -11.94 10.53 -1.95
N ALA A 142 -10.66 10.84 -1.79
CA ALA A 142 -10.16 11.76 -0.77
C ALA A 142 -10.35 13.23 -1.14
N GLY A 143 -10.17 14.11 -0.14
CA GLY A 143 -10.10 15.56 -0.37
C GLY A 143 -8.84 15.98 -1.15
N PRO A 144 -8.80 17.21 -1.70
CA PRO A 144 -7.77 17.62 -2.67
C PRO A 144 -6.31 17.44 -2.23
N GLU A 145 -6.02 17.69 -0.95
CA GLU A 145 -4.68 17.53 -0.37
C GLU A 145 -4.18 16.08 -0.44
N VAL A 146 -4.98 15.16 0.11
CA VAL A 146 -4.65 13.73 0.14
C VAL A 146 -4.69 13.14 -1.26
N ALA A 147 -5.61 13.61 -2.12
CA ALA A 147 -5.68 13.18 -3.50
C ALA A 147 -4.40 13.54 -4.29
N ALA A 148 -3.88 14.76 -4.09
CA ALA A 148 -2.63 15.19 -4.71
C ALA A 148 -1.45 14.33 -4.24
N ALA A 149 -1.32 14.12 -2.92
CA ALA A 149 -0.25 13.29 -2.36
C ALA A 149 -0.33 11.83 -2.84
N ALA A 150 -1.53 11.27 -2.98
CA ALA A 150 -1.72 9.91 -3.45
C ALA A 150 -1.38 9.74 -4.94
N LEU A 151 -1.72 10.71 -5.79
CA LEU A 151 -1.36 10.71 -7.21
C LEU A 151 0.16 10.84 -7.40
N GLU A 152 0.79 11.77 -6.69
CA GLU A 152 2.25 11.95 -6.74
C GLU A 152 2.99 10.70 -6.24
N ALA A 153 2.46 10.06 -5.19
CA ALA A 153 2.98 8.79 -4.69
C ALA A 153 2.87 7.68 -5.74
N GLN A 154 1.72 7.59 -6.42
CA GLN A 154 1.47 6.61 -7.47
C GLN A 154 2.45 6.79 -8.64
N GLU A 155 2.62 8.01 -9.14
CA GLU A 155 3.61 8.33 -10.19
C GLU A 155 5.03 7.96 -9.74
N GLY A 156 5.36 8.27 -8.49
CA GLY A 156 6.66 7.98 -7.88
C GLY A 156 6.99 6.50 -7.76
N ILE A 157 6.00 5.60 -7.66
CA ILE A 157 6.22 4.14 -7.59
C ILE A 157 6.07 3.44 -8.95
N ASP A 158 5.28 3.99 -9.88
CA ASP A 158 5.10 3.46 -11.23
C ASP A 158 6.36 3.61 -12.09
N ARG A 159 7.09 4.74 -11.94
CA ARG A 159 8.30 5.05 -12.72
C ARG A 159 9.35 3.94 -12.72
N GLY A 160 9.52 3.23 -11.60
CA GLY A 160 10.53 2.19 -11.52
C GLY A 160 10.05 0.80 -11.90
N VAL A 161 8.73 0.51 -11.86
CA VAL A 161 8.18 -0.77 -12.33
C VAL A 161 8.22 -0.88 -13.85
N ILE A 162 8.08 0.26 -14.56
CA ILE A 162 8.23 0.33 -16.01
C ILE A 162 9.69 0.06 -16.40
N ALA A 163 10.66 0.66 -15.70
CA ALA A 163 12.08 0.39 -15.91
C ALA A 163 12.44 -1.11 -15.69
N MET A 164 11.78 -1.77 -14.72
CA MET A 164 11.94 -3.20 -14.44
C MET A 164 11.37 -4.11 -15.52
N SER A 165 10.18 -3.77 -16.04
CA SER A 165 9.50 -4.59 -17.06
C SER A 165 10.17 -4.48 -18.43
N SER A 166 10.94 -3.41 -18.67
CA SER A 166 11.76 -3.23 -19.86
C SER A 166 13.14 -3.90 -19.80
N GLY A 167 13.57 -4.38 -18.62
CA GLY A 167 14.91 -4.94 -18.37
C GLY A 167 15.11 -6.42 -18.72
N THR A 168 14.13 -7.12 -19.31
CA THR A 168 14.34 -8.47 -19.85
C THR A 168 14.80 -8.44 -21.31
N VAL A 169 15.96 -7.84 -21.57
CA VAL A 169 16.80 -8.18 -22.73
C VAL A 169 18.23 -7.79 -22.36
N ASP A 170 19.02 -8.78 -21.97
CA ASP A 170 20.44 -8.95 -22.33
C ASP A 170 21.02 -10.14 -21.53
N SER A 171 20.66 -11.33 -21.99
CA SER A 171 21.50 -12.51 -21.80
C SER A 171 22.36 -12.64 -23.06
N GLU A 172 23.34 -11.75 -23.23
CA GLU A 172 24.33 -11.88 -24.29
C GLU A 172 25.38 -12.95 -23.94
N ALA A 173 25.28 -14.04 -24.69
CA ALA A 173 26.37 -14.75 -25.35
C ALA A 173 27.69 -14.93 -24.58
N ASN A 174 27.87 -16.14 -24.04
CA ASN A 174 29.18 -16.71 -23.77
C ASN A 174 29.87 -17.05 -25.12
N PRO A 175 31.02 -16.47 -25.49
CA PRO A 175 31.79 -16.95 -26.63
C PRO A 175 32.58 -18.20 -26.23
N GLU A 176 32.54 -19.23 -27.08
CA GLU A 176 33.32 -20.45 -26.94
C GLU A 176 34.84 -20.16 -26.87
N PRO A 177 35.63 -20.90 -26.06
CA PRO A 177 37.07 -20.87 -26.18
C PRO A 177 37.53 -21.77 -27.34
N SER A 178 38.12 -21.17 -28.37
CA SER A 178 38.96 -21.86 -29.34
C SER A 178 40.35 -22.14 -28.76
N ALA A 179 40.72 -23.42 -28.63
CA ALA A 179 42.06 -23.97 -28.90
C ALA A 179 42.02 -25.51 -28.86
#